data_AF-A0AAN7VGT9-F1
#
_entry.id   AF-A0AAN7VGT9-F1
#
_cell.length_a   1.000
_cell.length_b   1.000
_cell.length_c   1.000
_cell.angle_alpha   90.00
_cell.angle_beta   90.00
_cell.angle_gamma   90.00
#
_symmetry.space_group_name_H-M   'P 1'
#
loop_
_entity.id
_entity.type
_entity.pdbx_description
1 polymer ?
#
loop_
_entity_poly.entity_id
_entity_poly.type
_entity_poly.pdbx_seq_one_letter_code
_entity_poly.pdbx_strand_id
1 'polypeptide(L)'
;MHADRASYNGKNDPVICQYGEDYLRKHKRPHIRNAVSNKIRELGRLLIPLQDIYGISTLLEAINTKHYEKVVHAAQIISGYDNTLKTFKAPSLALHLKGILLGACLAAKTLLLKQDPILPVVDYNESLKIVKQFRSLVDERWKFDMASLALKDLNEKQGKTYQTLPITSDVIKFRKYAVEVAEENLNILKENVSNRIAFKKLTEAALVLTVLLNRKRVGDVQYIKVDSYTQVTTSTNQEECLNALSESEKLLSAHFKRIITIGKGSRSIPVLFPKNVETYVDTLLTTREKNGLIPKENPFLFALIGSKGKWMDGSSVLRKYAASCGAENPKTLTSSRLRKQIATVLQVLNLNDTEKEQMASFMGHTMKTHSEFYRLPQEVYQTAKIAKLLLIMDKGKGAEFQGKALEEIDVQLERLNEESSEKMDSDIESNNEEKIQGTSLNEENNEFDFSSQPNEGNTQKKGNMLKECWEGLRRQKIPNRKTGRKEIVLCKRRVGKGTSNVGQKEDKKERKGGQRGSWNNKQKNIMKEFFKKHLSKKITPKKHECLQLQNSYKDMFKDKTWVQIKVFIYNSFQQQRQ
;
A
#
# COMPACT_ATOMS: atom_id res chain seq x y z
N MET A 1 24.63 -22.32 10.18
CA MET A 1 24.65 -20.87 10.46
C MET A 1 24.73 -20.69 11.97
N HIS A 2 25.85 -20.18 12.49
CA HIS A 2 25.92 -19.77 13.89
C HIS A 2 24.81 -18.75 14.18
N ALA A 3 24.15 -18.89 15.33
CA ALA A 3 23.14 -17.92 15.72
C ALA A 3 23.83 -16.58 16.00
N ASP A 4 23.63 -15.63 15.09
CA ASP A 4 23.97 -14.21 15.29
C ASP A 4 23.44 -13.74 16.66
N ARG A 5 24.21 -12.92 17.40
CA ARG A 5 23.90 -12.51 18.79
C ARG A 5 22.49 -11.93 18.92
N ALA A 6 22.03 -11.20 17.90
CA ALA A 6 20.66 -10.71 17.82
C ALA A 6 19.60 -11.83 17.78
N SER A 7 19.89 -12.92 17.08
CA SER A 7 19.02 -14.10 17.01
C SER A 7 19.01 -14.88 18.32
N TYR A 8 20.13 -14.90 19.06
CA TYR A 8 20.21 -15.49 20.39
C TYR A 8 19.36 -14.68 21.38
N ASN A 9 19.57 -13.36 21.46
CA ASN A 9 18.79 -12.46 22.32
C ASN A 9 17.28 -12.55 22.03
N GLY A 10 16.90 -12.58 20.75
CA GLY A 10 15.48 -12.66 20.36
C GLY A 10 14.80 -14.01 20.67
N LYS A 11 15.56 -15.10 20.83
CA LYS A 11 15.03 -16.43 21.17
C LYS A 11 14.93 -16.67 22.68
N ASN A 12 15.81 -16.04 23.46
CA ASN A 12 15.88 -16.27 24.89
C ASN A 12 14.99 -15.31 25.68
N ASP A 13 14.62 -14.17 25.09
CA ASP A 13 13.76 -13.19 25.76
C ASP A 13 12.26 -13.55 25.63
N PRO A 14 11.54 -13.77 26.75
CA PRO A 14 10.13 -14.18 26.73
C PRO A 14 9.19 -13.15 26.08
N VAL A 15 9.47 -11.85 26.25
CA VAL A 15 8.64 -10.78 25.70
C VAL A 15 8.79 -10.72 24.18
N ILE A 16 10.02 -10.88 23.67
CA ILE A 16 10.28 -10.94 22.23
C ILE A 16 9.61 -12.17 21.60
N CYS A 17 9.69 -13.33 22.25
CA CYS A 17 9.01 -14.54 21.78
C CYS A 17 7.49 -14.35 21.71
N GLN A 18 6.88 -13.79 22.76
CA GLN A 18 5.45 -13.50 22.77
C GLN A 18 5.05 -12.49 21.68
N TYR A 19 5.86 -11.46 21.44
CA TYR A 19 5.63 -10.51 20.34
C TYR A 19 5.65 -11.21 18.98
N GLY A 20 6.58 -12.14 18.78
CA GLY A 20 6.64 -12.98 17.58
C GLY A 20 5.38 -13.83 17.39
N GLU A 21 4.92 -14.48 18.46
CA GLU A 21 3.71 -15.32 18.48
C GLU A 21 2.45 -14.51 18.17
N ASP A 22 2.29 -13.34 18.80
CA ASP A 22 1.17 -12.42 18.54
C ASP A 22 1.13 -11.98 17.07
N TYR A 23 2.31 -11.71 16.50
CA TYR A 23 2.43 -11.35 15.08
C TYR A 23 2.09 -12.53 14.16
N LEU A 24 2.50 -13.75 14.50
CA LEU A 24 2.12 -14.95 13.74
C LEU A 24 0.61 -15.18 13.75
N ARG A 25 -0.04 -15.05 14.91
CA ARG A 25 -1.50 -15.21 15.05
C ARG A 25 -2.30 -14.21 14.21
N LYS A 26 -1.78 -13.00 14.02
CA LYS A 26 -2.39 -11.98 13.17
C LYS A 26 -2.44 -12.38 11.69
N HIS A 27 -1.58 -13.28 11.24
CA HIS A 27 -1.37 -13.58 9.83
C HIS A 27 -1.70 -15.03 9.47
N LYS A 28 -2.65 -15.21 8.54
CA LYS A 28 -3.07 -16.54 8.04
C LYS A 28 -1.98 -17.29 7.25
N ARG A 29 -1.00 -16.60 6.66
CA ARG A 29 -0.13 -17.16 5.61
C ARG A 29 1.25 -17.57 6.14
N PRO A 30 1.79 -18.75 5.75
CA PRO A 30 3.04 -19.27 6.30
C PRO A 30 4.28 -18.48 5.89
N HIS A 31 4.24 -17.74 4.78
CA HIS A 31 5.39 -16.95 4.31
C HIS A 31 5.71 -15.72 5.19
N ILE A 32 4.83 -15.36 6.13
CA ILE A 32 5.10 -14.25 7.06
C ILE A 32 6.25 -14.56 8.02
N ARG A 33 6.63 -15.84 8.19
CA ARG A 33 7.69 -16.29 9.10
C ARG A 33 9.00 -15.51 8.94
N ASN A 34 9.42 -15.22 7.71
CA ASN A 34 10.64 -14.45 7.47
C ASN A 34 10.51 -12.99 7.96
N ALA A 35 9.34 -12.37 7.75
CA ALA A 35 9.07 -11.03 8.25
C ALA A 35 9.02 -10.99 9.78
N VAL A 36 8.44 -12.02 10.43
CA VAL A 36 8.43 -12.15 11.89
C VAL A 36 9.84 -12.33 12.42
N SER A 37 10.63 -13.21 11.79
CA SER A 37 12.03 -13.43 12.15
C SER A 37 12.85 -12.15 12.09
N ASN A 38 12.63 -11.30 11.07
CA ASN A 38 13.31 -10.02 10.96
C ASN A 38 12.91 -9.06 12.10
N LYS A 39 11.62 -9.00 12.46
CA LYS A 39 11.15 -8.16 13.57
C LYS A 39 11.66 -8.61 14.94
N ILE A 40 11.71 -9.93 15.16
CA ILE A 40 12.34 -10.52 16.36
C ILE A 40 13.83 -10.16 16.40
N ARG A 41 14.53 -10.26 15.26
CA ARG A 41 15.95 -9.87 15.16
C ARG A 41 16.15 -8.38 15.36
N GLU A 42 15.22 -7.51 14.95
CA GLU A 42 15.29 -6.06 15.21
C GLU A 42 15.24 -5.74 16.72
N LEU A 43 14.36 -6.41 17.49
CA LEU A 43 14.35 -6.32 18.96
C LEU A 43 15.61 -6.93 19.58
N GLY A 44 16.05 -8.07 19.06
CA GLY A 44 17.29 -8.70 19.53
C GLY A 44 18.54 -7.83 19.28
N ARG A 45 18.57 -7.09 18.16
CA ARG A 45 19.61 -6.08 17.86
C ARG A 45 19.55 -4.90 18.82
N LEU A 46 18.36 -4.44 19.19
CA LEU A 46 18.19 -3.36 20.16
C LEU A 46 18.72 -3.75 21.55
N LEU A 47 18.60 -5.03 21.94
CA LEU A 47 19.12 -5.52 23.22
C LEU A 47 20.65 -5.52 23.30
N ILE A 48 21.37 -5.63 22.18
CA ILE A 48 22.84 -5.68 22.19
C ILE A 48 23.46 -4.43 22.84
N PRO A 49 23.21 -3.19 22.38
CA PRO A 49 23.75 -1.99 23.02
C PRO A 49 23.17 -1.75 24.42
N LEU A 50 21.95 -2.23 24.71
CA LEU A 50 21.39 -2.13 26.06
C LEU A 50 22.14 -3.01 27.07
N GLN A 51 22.56 -4.20 26.65
CA GLN A 51 23.41 -5.10 27.41
C GLN A 51 24.82 -4.54 27.56
N ASP A 52 25.45 -4.17 26.44
CA ASP A 52 26.87 -3.80 26.41
C ASP A 52 27.17 -2.48 27.14
N ILE A 53 26.26 -1.50 27.07
CA ILE A 53 26.49 -0.15 27.63
C ILE A 53 25.85 0.01 29.00
N TYR A 54 24.65 -0.55 29.20
CA TYR A 54 23.84 -0.27 30.39
C TYR A 54 23.61 -1.48 31.30
N GLY A 55 24.10 -2.67 30.92
CA GLY A 55 23.92 -3.91 31.67
C GLY A 55 22.48 -4.45 31.70
N ILE A 56 21.58 -3.91 30.88
CA ILE A 56 20.16 -4.31 30.85
C ILE A 56 20.04 -5.61 30.06
N SER A 57 19.69 -6.70 30.74
CA SER A 57 19.78 -8.05 30.17
C SER A 57 18.53 -8.46 29.41
N THR A 58 17.36 -8.03 29.87
CA THR A 58 16.05 -8.43 29.33
C THR A 58 15.27 -7.25 28.76
N LEU A 59 14.38 -7.53 27.81
CA LEU A 59 13.51 -6.50 27.23
C LEU A 59 12.48 -6.00 28.25
N LEU A 60 12.01 -6.85 29.17
CA LEU A 60 11.09 -6.42 30.22
C LEU A 60 11.73 -5.36 31.11
N GLU A 61 12.98 -5.54 31.50
CA GLU A 61 13.76 -4.55 32.27
C GLU A 61 13.94 -3.25 31.47
N ALA A 62 14.20 -3.34 30.15
CA ALA A 62 14.31 -2.18 29.28
C ALA A 62 12.99 -1.39 29.14
N ILE A 63 11.82 -2.05 29.26
CA ILE A 63 10.49 -1.42 29.23
C ILE A 63 10.20 -0.76 30.60
N ASN A 64 11.03 0.21 30.97
CA ASN A 64 10.88 1.03 32.16
C ASN A 64 10.99 2.51 31.79
N THR A 65 10.15 3.36 32.37
CA THR A 65 10.17 4.82 32.13
C THR A 65 11.53 5.42 32.44
N LYS A 66 12.24 4.91 33.47
CA LYS A 66 13.60 5.33 33.83
C LYS A 66 14.66 5.00 32.77
N HIS A 67 14.38 4.04 31.89
CA HIS A 67 15.31 3.59 30.85
C HIS A 67 14.94 4.08 29.47
N TYR A 68 13.93 4.95 29.34
CA TYR A 68 13.50 5.48 28.05
C TYR A 68 14.63 6.12 27.25
N GLU A 69 15.40 7.03 27.88
CA GLU A 69 16.53 7.68 27.22
C GLU A 69 17.62 6.68 26.79
N LYS A 70 17.84 5.63 27.60
CA LYS A 70 18.77 4.53 27.26
C LYS A 70 18.30 3.74 26.04
N VAL A 71 17.00 3.49 25.94
CA VAL A 71 16.38 2.80 24.79
C VAL A 71 16.45 3.66 23.52
N VAL A 72 16.25 4.98 23.64
CA VAL A 72 16.42 5.91 22.51
C VAL A 72 17.88 5.92 22.04
N HIS A 73 18.85 6.00 22.95
CA HIS A 73 20.27 5.96 22.61
C HIS A 73 20.67 4.62 21.97
N ALA A 74 20.21 3.49 22.50
CA ALA A 74 20.37 2.18 21.87
C ALA A 74 19.78 2.13 20.46
N ALA A 75 18.62 2.75 20.25
CA ALA A 75 17.95 2.83 18.96
C ALA A 75 18.72 3.72 17.95
N GLN A 76 19.36 4.80 18.43
CA GLN A 76 20.26 5.65 17.64
C GLN A 76 21.50 4.87 17.17
N ILE A 77 22.11 4.06 18.05
CA ILE A 77 23.27 3.23 17.71
C ILE A 77 22.91 2.24 16.60
N ILE A 78 21.82 1.47 16.74
CA ILE A 78 21.46 0.44 15.75
C ILE A 78 21.00 1.03 14.41
N SER A 79 20.47 2.26 14.41
CA SER A 79 20.10 2.98 13.19
C SER A 79 21.26 3.74 12.56
N GLY A 80 22.42 3.77 13.23
CA GLY A 80 23.63 4.48 12.79
C GLY A 80 23.40 5.98 12.72
N TYR A 81 22.85 6.56 13.80
CA TYR A 81 22.65 8.00 13.92
C TYR A 81 23.98 8.73 14.09
N ASP A 82 24.22 9.73 13.25
CA ASP A 82 25.35 10.64 13.36
C ASP A 82 24.91 11.95 14.02
N ASN A 83 25.50 12.27 15.17
CA ASN A 83 25.15 13.45 15.94
C ASN A 83 25.62 14.76 15.27
N THR A 84 26.65 14.71 14.42
CA THR A 84 27.18 15.89 13.71
C THR A 84 26.30 16.27 12.53
N LEU A 85 26.03 15.30 11.66
CA LEU A 85 25.24 15.48 10.44
C LEU A 85 23.73 15.40 10.69
N LYS A 86 23.29 14.90 11.86
CA LYS A 86 21.88 14.63 12.17
C LYS A 86 21.21 13.71 11.14
N THR A 87 21.96 12.75 10.61
CA THR A 87 21.49 11.77 9.63
C THR A 87 21.58 10.35 10.18
N PHE A 88 20.87 9.41 9.56
CA PHE A 88 20.86 8.01 9.95
C PHE A 88 21.44 7.14 8.84
N LYS A 89 22.27 6.16 9.15
CA LYS A 89 22.64 5.14 8.15
C LYS A 89 21.42 4.37 7.65
N ALA A 90 20.51 4.01 8.56
CA ALA A 90 19.28 3.29 8.27
C ALA A 90 18.04 4.01 8.83
N PRO A 91 17.55 5.09 8.17
CA PRO A 91 16.43 5.88 8.68
C PRO A 91 15.10 5.10 8.72
N SER A 92 14.92 4.12 7.83
CA SER A 92 13.75 3.23 7.83
C SER A 92 13.65 2.38 9.10
N LEU A 93 14.79 1.91 9.64
CA LEU A 93 14.84 1.16 10.89
C LEU A 93 14.37 2.04 12.06
N ALA A 94 14.86 3.27 12.16
CA ALA A 94 14.46 4.22 13.21
C ALA A 94 12.94 4.51 13.22
N LEU A 95 12.31 4.57 12.04
CA LEU A 95 10.86 4.71 11.90
C LEU A 95 10.09 3.46 12.34
N HIS A 96 10.57 2.27 11.93
CA HIS A 96 9.90 1.01 12.22
C HIS A 96 10.00 0.59 13.69
N LEU A 97 11.10 0.94 14.36
CA LEU A 97 11.35 0.61 15.76
C LEU A 97 10.24 1.08 16.69
N LYS A 98 9.63 2.24 16.43
CA LYS A 98 8.46 2.71 17.20
C LYS A 98 7.36 1.67 17.26
N GLY A 99 6.93 1.17 16.10
CA GLY A 99 5.83 0.21 16.02
C GLY A 99 6.19 -1.15 16.63
N ILE A 100 7.45 -1.54 16.52
CA ILE A 100 7.95 -2.79 17.09
C ILE A 100 7.99 -2.70 18.62
N LEU A 101 8.49 -1.59 19.18
CA LEU A 101 8.51 -1.34 20.62
C LEU A 101 7.10 -1.27 21.22
N LEU A 102 6.17 -0.58 20.57
CA LEU A 102 4.77 -0.55 21.01
C LEU A 102 4.13 -1.95 20.99
N GLY A 103 4.48 -2.76 20.00
CA GLY A 103 4.09 -4.17 19.91
C GLY A 103 4.70 -5.02 21.03
N ALA A 104 5.98 -4.84 21.33
CA ALA A 104 6.64 -5.53 22.45
C ALA A 104 6.04 -5.13 23.81
N CYS A 105 5.70 -3.84 24.00
CA CYS A 105 4.97 -3.39 25.20
C CYS A 105 3.59 -4.05 25.32
N LEU A 106 2.91 -4.30 24.20
CA LEU A 106 1.65 -5.04 24.19
C LEU A 106 1.87 -6.51 24.60
N ALA A 107 2.90 -7.15 24.07
CA ALA A 107 3.26 -8.52 24.42
C ALA A 107 3.60 -8.65 25.92
N ALA A 108 4.44 -7.74 26.44
CA ALA A 108 4.76 -7.67 27.86
C ALA A 108 3.50 -7.49 28.73
N LYS A 109 2.61 -6.57 28.36
CA LYS A 109 1.32 -6.37 29.04
C LYS A 109 0.48 -7.64 29.05
N THR A 110 0.44 -8.39 27.95
CA THR A 110 -0.33 -9.64 27.85
C THR A 110 0.22 -10.71 28.78
N LEU A 111 1.54 -10.88 28.83
CA LEU A 111 2.19 -11.84 29.74
C LEU A 111 1.98 -11.47 31.21
N LEU A 112 2.11 -10.19 31.56
CA LEU A 112 1.87 -9.70 32.92
C LEU A 112 0.40 -9.90 33.36
N LEU A 113 -0.56 -9.71 32.46
CA LEU A 113 -1.98 -9.94 32.74
C LEU A 113 -2.32 -11.43 32.93
N LYS A 114 -1.58 -12.33 32.26
CA LYS A 114 -1.74 -13.77 32.40
C LYS A 114 -1.01 -14.35 33.61
N GLN A 115 -0.16 -13.55 34.26
CA GLN A 115 0.70 -14.01 35.36
C GLN A 115 1.55 -15.22 34.93
N ASP A 116 2.09 -15.18 33.71
CA ASP A 116 2.90 -16.28 33.19
C ASP A 116 4.17 -16.47 34.06
N PRO A 117 4.46 -17.70 34.55
CA PRO A 117 5.56 -17.96 35.48
C PRO A 117 6.95 -17.78 34.87
N ILE A 118 7.02 -17.58 33.56
CA ILE A 118 8.24 -17.34 32.80
C ILE A 118 8.81 -15.94 33.10
N LEU A 119 7.99 -15.02 33.61
CA LEU A 119 8.43 -13.67 33.95
C LEU A 119 8.97 -13.61 35.40
N PRO A 120 10.21 -13.14 35.62
CA PRO A 120 10.78 -12.97 36.96
C PRO A 120 10.26 -11.69 37.62
N VAL A 121 8.96 -11.65 37.94
CA VAL A 121 8.29 -10.45 38.48
C VAL A 121 7.66 -10.76 39.84
N VAL A 122 7.95 -9.91 40.82
CA VAL A 122 7.39 -9.99 42.18
C VAL A 122 6.04 -9.29 42.27
N ASP A 123 5.92 -8.07 41.72
CA ASP A 123 4.65 -7.31 41.64
C ASP A 123 4.20 -7.12 40.19
N TYR A 124 3.20 -7.89 39.79
CA TYR A 124 2.58 -7.82 38.47
C TYR A 124 1.80 -6.52 38.22
N ASN A 125 1.16 -5.95 39.26
CA ASN A 125 0.34 -4.75 39.12
C ASN A 125 1.19 -3.51 38.92
N GLU A 126 2.29 -3.39 39.67
CA GLU A 126 3.26 -2.30 39.49
C GLU A 126 3.92 -2.38 38.13
N SER A 127 4.44 -3.55 37.76
CA SER A 127 5.07 -3.80 36.45
C SER A 127 4.13 -3.44 35.30
N LEU A 128 2.85 -3.78 35.42
CA LEU A 128 1.83 -3.45 34.42
C LEU A 128 1.58 -1.94 34.31
N LYS A 129 1.64 -1.18 35.42
CA LYS A 129 1.57 0.29 35.38
C LYS A 129 2.79 0.87 34.67
N ILE A 130 3.99 0.37 34.97
CA ILE A 130 5.25 0.81 34.34
C ILE A 130 5.20 0.58 32.83
N VAL A 131 4.82 -0.61 32.37
CA VAL A 131 4.70 -0.94 30.94
C VAL A 131 3.68 -0.03 30.23
N LYS A 132 2.55 0.27 30.87
CA LYS A 132 1.55 1.21 30.32
C LYS A 132 2.09 2.63 30.18
N GLN A 133 2.77 3.13 31.20
CA GLN A 133 3.37 4.46 31.19
C GLN A 133 4.47 4.56 30.14
N PHE A 134 5.37 3.57 30.07
CA PHE A 134 6.42 3.49 29.06
C PHE A 134 5.84 3.48 27.64
N ARG A 135 4.78 2.69 27.40
CA ARG A 135 4.09 2.68 26.11
C ARG A 135 3.56 4.05 25.71
N SER A 136 2.94 4.80 26.64
CA SER A 136 2.47 6.17 26.37
C SER A 136 3.64 7.08 26.02
N LEU A 137 4.73 6.99 26.78
CA LEU A 137 5.94 7.77 26.56
C LEU A 137 6.54 7.52 25.18
N VAL A 138 6.66 6.25 24.76
CA VAL A 138 7.12 5.89 23.40
C VAL A 138 6.18 6.45 22.33
N ASP A 139 4.86 6.41 22.53
CA ASP A 139 3.93 6.91 21.50
C ASP A 139 4.04 8.43 21.33
N GLU A 140 4.17 9.17 22.43
CA GLU A 140 4.17 10.63 22.48
C GLU A 140 5.52 11.25 22.13
N ARG A 141 6.64 10.73 22.66
CA ARG A 141 7.95 11.38 22.56
C ARG A 141 8.80 10.92 21.38
N TRP A 142 8.64 9.66 20.92
CA TRP A 142 9.47 9.10 19.84
C TRP A 142 9.46 9.90 18.53
N LYS A 143 8.39 10.67 18.27
CA LYS A 143 8.32 11.59 17.13
C LYS A 143 9.40 12.67 17.17
N PHE A 144 9.75 13.16 18.35
CA PHE A 144 10.73 14.22 18.54
C PHE A 144 12.14 13.65 18.62
N ASP A 145 12.30 12.52 19.30
CA ASP A 145 13.63 11.97 19.57
C ASP A 145 14.26 11.30 18.35
N MET A 146 13.46 10.67 17.48
CA MET A 146 13.97 9.98 16.29
C MET A 146 13.09 10.14 15.04
N ALA A 147 11.79 9.89 15.11
CA ALA A 147 11.01 9.60 13.90
C ALA A 147 10.85 10.80 12.95
N SER A 148 10.78 12.04 13.44
CA SER A 148 10.66 13.20 12.53
C SER A 148 11.93 13.44 11.73
N LEU A 149 13.09 13.29 12.38
CA LEU A 149 14.39 13.45 11.72
C LEU A 149 14.67 12.29 10.75
N ALA A 150 14.38 11.05 11.18
CA ALA A 150 14.52 9.88 10.33
C ALA A 150 13.63 9.96 9.07
N LEU A 151 12.42 10.51 9.18
CA LEU A 151 11.54 10.71 8.03
C LEU A 151 12.09 11.76 7.05
N LYS A 152 12.67 12.86 7.56
CA LYS A 152 13.29 13.88 6.72
C LYS A 152 14.50 13.33 5.98
N ASP A 153 15.42 12.68 6.70
CA ASP A 153 16.60 12.05 6.12
C ASP A 153 16.22 10.98 5.07
N LEU A 154 15.18 10.18 5.34
CA LEU A 154 14.67 9.21 4.36
C LEU A 154 14.18 9.89 3.08
N ASN A 155 13.39 10.97 3.20
CA ASN A 155 12.85 11.68 2.05
C ASN A 155 13.94 12.42 1.26
N GLU A 156 14.91 13.02 1.95
CA GLU A 156 16.05 13.71 1.33
C GLU A 156 16.94 12.72 0.57
N LYS A 157 17.22 11.55 1.15
CA LYS A 157 17.95 10.48 0.46
C LYS A 157 17.20 9.96 -0.75
N GLN A 158 15.89 9.74 -0.63
CA GLN A 158 15.05 9.34 -1.76
C GLN A 158 15.04 10.40 -2.86
N GLY A 159 15.03 11.68 -2.52
CA GLY A 159 15.07 12.79 -3.48
C GLY A 159 16.42 12.92 -4.19
N LYS A 160 17.53 12.61 -3.54
CA LYS A 160 18.87 12.64 -4.16
C LYS A 160 19.12 11.47 -5.12
N THR A 161 18.48 10.32 -4.89
CA THR A 161 18.66 9.13 -5.73
C THR A 161 17.67 9.09 -6.89
N TYR A 162 18.14 9.30 -8.12
CA TYR A 162 17.32 9.08 -9.31
C TYR A 162 16.98 7.59 -9.46
N GLN A 163 15.69 7.27 -9.52
CA GLN A 163 15.25 5.90 -9.73
C GLN A 163 15.42 5.52 -11.21
N THR A 164 16.47 4.77 -11.52
CA THR A 164 16.67 4.24 -12.87
C THR A 164 15.64 3.16 -13.19
N LEU A 165 14.79 3.43 -14.18
CA LEU A 165 13.81 2.49 -14.71
C LEU A 165 14.44 1.61 -15.79
N PRO A 166 13.99 0.35 -15.93
CA PRO A 166 14.46 -0.53 -16.99
C PRO A 166 14.04 0.02 -18.37
N ILE A 167 14.97 -0.02 -19.31
CA ILE A 167 14.74 0.40 -20.69
C ILE A 167 13.95 -0.69 -21.41
N THR A 168 13.08 -0.30 -22.35
CA THR A 168 12.27 -1.25 -23.12
C THR A 168 13.11 -2.27 -23.90
N SER A 169 14.27 -1.85 -24.43
CA SER A 169 15.24 -2.73 -25.11
C SER A 169 15.72 -3.87 -24.21
N ASP A 170 16.13 -3.55 -22.98
CA ASP A 170 16.58 -4.53 -21.99
C ASP A 170 15.47 -5.50 -21.58
N VAL A 171 14.24 -5.02 -21.47
CA VAL A 171 13.09 -5.88 -21.15
C VAL A 171 12.79 -6.87 -22.28
N ILE A 172 12.98 -6.47 -23.54
CA ILE A 172 12.82 -7.35 -24.70
C ILE A 172 13.93 -8.40 -24.72
N LYS A 173 15.21 -8.01 -24.55
CA LYS A 173 16.34 -8.94 -24.42
C LYS A 173 16.10 -9.95 -23.31
N PHE A 174 15.63 -9.48 -22.15
CA PHE A 174 15.32 -10.31 -21.02
C PHE A 174 14.19 -11.32 -21.29
N ARG A 175 13.11 -10.88 -21.95
CA ARG A 175 12.02 -11.79 -22.36
C ARG A 175 12.54 -12.84 -23.35
N LYS A 176 13.32 -12.44 -24.36
CA LYS A 176 13.85 -13.34 -25.39
C LYS A 176 14.68 -14.45 -24.75
N TYR A 177 15.64 -14.09 -23.90
CA TYR A 177 16.46 -15.05 -23.16
C TYR A 177 15.60 -16.00 -22.31
N ALA A 178 14.58 -15.50 -21.61
CA ALA A 178 13.71 -16.35 -20.80
C ALA A 178 12.88 -17.35 -21.65
N VAL A 179 12.49 -16.98 -22.87
CA VAL A 179 11.80 -17.89 -23.82
C VAL A 179 12.77 -18.94 -24.35
N GLU A 180 13.97 -18.55 -24.77
CA GLU A 180 15.00 -19.48 -25.27
C GLU A 180 15.34 -20.56 -24.23
N VAL A 181 15.55 -20.15 -22.97
CA VAL A 181 15.78 -21.08 -21.86
C VAL A 181 14.55 -21.97 -21.62
N ALA A 182 13.33 -21.46 -21.78
CA ALA A 182 12.13 -22.29 -21.61
C ALA A 182 12.05 -23.36 -22.72
N GLU A 183 12.26 -22.99 -23.98
CA GLU A 183 12.14 -23.89 -25.13
C GLU A 183 13.21 -24.98 -25.15
N GLU A 184 14.47 -24.63 -24.87
CA GLU A 184 15.57 -25.59 -24.73
C GLU A 184 15.24 -26.65 -23.68
N ASN A 185 14.83 -26.21 -22.50
CA ASN A 185 14.57 -27.11 -21.38
C ASN A 185 13.23 -27.86 -21.51
N LEU A 186 12.28 -27.33 -22.28
CA LEU A 186 11.07 -28.03 -22.66
C LEU A 186 11.39 -29.25 -23.54
N ASN A 187 12.24 -29.08 -24.55
CA ASN A 187 12.63 -30.18 -25.45
C ASN A 187 13.38 -31.28 -24.67
N ILE A 188 14.32 -30.89 -23.80
CA ILE A 188 15.04 -31.82 -22.94
C ILE A 188 14.09 -32.60 -22.01
N LEU A 189 13.04 -31.96 -21.48
CA LEU A 189 12.06 -32.64 -20.61
C LEU A 189 11.11 -33.56 -21.37
N LYS A 190 10.82 -33.27 -22.65
CA LYS A 190 10.03 -34.15 -23.50
C LYS A 190 10.80 -35.45 -23.80
N GLU A 191 12.11 -35.36 -23.98
CA GLU A 191 13.00 -36.52 -24.18
C GLU A 191 13.29 -37.27 -22.88
N ASN A 192 13.70 -36.54 -21.83
CA ASN A 192 14.04 -37.09 -20.53
C ASN A 192 13.28 -36.37 -19.42
N VAL A 193 12.13 -36.96 -19.09
CA VAL A 193 11.22 -36.43 -18.09
C VAL A 193 11.91 -36.25 -16.72
N SER A 194 12.86 -37.14 -16.38
CA SER A 194 13.50 -37.21 -15.05
C SER A 194 14.63 -36.21 -14.84
N ASN A 195 14.93 -35.36 -15.82
CA ASN A 195 16.02 -34.40 -15.73
C ASN A 195 15.70 -33.25 -14.75
N ARG A 196 16.35 -33.31 -13.57
CA ARG A 196 16.18 -32.32 -12.49
C ARG A 196 16.59 -30.90 -12.90
N ILE A 197 17.64 -30.76 -13.71
CA ILE A 197 18.17 -29.45 -14.10
C ILE A 197 17.21 -28.80 -15.09
N ALA A 198 16.77 -29.56 -16.09
CA ALA A 198 15.81 -29.08 -17.08
C ALA A 198 14.48 -28.70 -16.42
N PHE A 199 13.98 -29.52 -15.49
CA PHE A 199 12.78 -29.22 -14.71
C PHE A 199 12.91 -27.90 -13.92
N LYS A 200 14.05 -27.72 -13.23
CA LYS A 200 14.34 -26.50 -12.49
C LYS A 200 14.38 -25.28 -13.41
N LYS A 201 15.12 -25.34 -14.51
CA LYS A 201 15.26 -24.21 -15.46
C LYS A 201 13.93 -23.87 -16.14
N LEU A 202 13.12 -24.86 -16.53
CA LEU A 202 11.79 -24.63 -17.09
C LEU A 202 10.86 -23.96 -16.05
N THR A 203 10.90 -24.41 -14.80
CA THR A 203 10.13 -23.80 -13.70
C THR A 203 10.57 -22.35 -13.45
N GLU A 204 11.88 -22.08 -13.45
CA GLU A 204 12.45 -20.73 -13.33
C GLU A 204 11.99 -19.83 -14.49
N ALA A 205 12.12 -20.30 -15.73
CA ALA A 205 11.74 -19.54 -16.93
C ALA A 205 10.24 -19.25 -16.98
N ALA A 206 9.39 -20.25 -16.70
CA ALA A 206 7.94 -20.06 -16.66
C ALA A 206 7.54 -19.02 -15.61
N LEU A 207 8.12 -19.07 -14.41
CA LEU A 207 7.88 -18.07 -13.36
C LEU A 207 8.27 -16.65 -13.81
N VAL A 208 9.46 -16.50 -14.42
CA VAL A 208 9.95 -15.21 -14.92
C VAL A 208 9.04 -14.66 -16.01
N LEU A 209 8.65 -15.49 -16.98
CA LEU A 209 7.74 -15.08 -18.07
C LEU A 209 6.37 -14.65 -17.55
N THR A 210 5.80 -15.36 -16.56
CA THR A 210 4.54 -14.97 -15.93
C THR A 210 4.66 -13.62 -15.21
N VAL A 211 5.76 -13.38 -14.48
CA VAL A 211 6.00 -12.09 -13.80
C VAL A 211 6.21 -10.96 -14.80
N LEU A 212 6.98 -11.19 -15.87
CA LEU A 212 7.29 -10.22 -16.91
C LEU A 212 6.02 -9.76 -17.64
N LEU A 213 5.17 -10.70 -18.07
CA LEU A 213 3.95 -10.35 -18.79
C LEU A 213 2.98 -9.55 -17.89
N ASN A 214 2.71 -10.04 -16.68
CA ASN A 214 1.67 -9.47 -15.84
C ASN A 214 2.11 -8.23 -15.05
N ARG A 215 3.43 -7.94 -15.00
CA ARG A 215 4.04 -6.87 -14.18
C ARG A 215 3.57 -6.89 -12.72
N LYS A 216 3.32 -8.08 -12.18
CA LYS A 216 2.87 -8.28 -10.80
C LYS A 216 4.04 -8.27 -9.83
N ARG A 217 3.74 -8.12 -8.54
CA ARG A 217 4.74 -8.40 -7.52
C ARG A 217 5.10 -9.88 -7.60
N VAL A 218 6.36 -10.21 -7.38
CA VAL A 218 6.84 -11.61 -7.33
C VAL A 218 6.00 -12.45 -6.37
N GLY A 219 5.63 -11.88 -5.21
CA GLY A 219 4.78 -12.54 -4.23
C GLY A 219 3.39 -12.93 -4.75
N ASP A 220 2.82 -12.23 -5.72
CA ASP A 220 1.50 -12.56 -6.27
C ASP A 220 1.57 -13.77 -7.23
N VAL A 221 2.77 -14.09 -7.76
CA VAL A 221 2.99 -15.16 -8.75
C VAL A 221 3.64 -16.39 -8.12
N GLN A 222 4.68 -16.22 -7.30
CA GLN A 222 5.42 -17.36 -6.73
C GLN A 222 4.57 -18.21 -5.76
N TYR A 223 3.49 -17.64 -5.21
CA TYR A 223 2.56 -18.33 -4.30
C TYR A 223 1.34 -18.94 -4.98
N ILE A 224 1.28 -18.94 -6.32
CA ILE A 224 0.19 -19.60 -7.05
C ILE A 224 0.16 -21.08 -6.66
N LYS A 225 -1.06 -21.59 -6.40
CA LYS A 225 -1.28 -23.00 -6.10
C LYS A 225 -1.69 -23.76 -7.35
N VAL A 226 -1.39 -25.06 -7.38
CA VAL A 226 -1.84 -25.96 -8.46
C VAL A 226 -3.35 -25.93 -8.58
N ASP A 227 -4.08 -26.03 -7.46
CA ASP A 227 -5.55 -25.98 -7.42
C ASP A 227 -6.11 -24.71 -8.09
N SER A 228 -5.47 -23.56 -7.87
CA SER A 228 -5.92 -22.28 -8.46
C SER A 228 -5.64 -22.20 -9.96
N TYR A 229 -4.71 -23.00 -10.47
CA TYR A 229 -4.38 -23.07 -11.89
C TYR A 229 -5.28 -24.08 -12.63
N THR A 230 -5.59 -25.22 -12.00
CA THR A 230 -6.49 -26.25 -12.54
C THR A 230 -7.95 -25.86 -12.46
N GLN A 231 -8.32 -24.97 -11.51
CA GLN A 231 -9.64 -24.34 -11.50
C GLN A 231 -9.83 -23.47 -12.74
N VAL A 232 -10.40 -24.07 -13.77
CA VAL A 232 -10.86 -23.37 -14.96
C VAL A 232 -11.99 -22.44 -14.52
N THR A 233 -11.69 -21.14 -14.42
CA THR A 233 -12.73 -20.13 -14.32
C THR A 233 -13.28 -19.92 -15.71
N THR A 234 -13.97 -20.92 -16.27
CA THR A 234 -14.78 -20.70 -17.47
C THR A 234 -15.87 -19.75 -17.04
N SER A 235 -15.71 -18.49 -17.43
CA SER A 235 -16.77 -17.49 -17.43
C SER A 235 -17.79 -17.85 -18.52
N THR A 236 -18.33 -19.06 -18.46
CA THR A 236 -19.35 -19.59 -19.38
C THR A 236 -20.67 -18.81 -19.28
N ASN A 237 -20.81 -17.91 -18.30
CA ASN A 237 -22.09 -17.28 -17.96
C ASN A 237 -22.25 -15.85 -18.47
N GLN A 238 -21.43 -15.36 -19.42
CA GLN A 238 -21.56 -13.99 -19.93
C GLN A 238 -21.29 -13.88 -21.44
N GLU A 239 -22.06 -14.61 -22.25
CA GLU A 239 -22.06 -14.44 -23.72
C GLU A 239 -22.31 -12.97 -24.12
N GLU A 240 -23.17 -12.26 -23.38
CA GLU A 240 -23.41 -10.82 -23.57
C GLU A 240 -22.14 -9.97 -23.39
N CYS A 241 -21.27 -10.30 -22.44
CA CYS A 241 -20.01 -9.59 -22.25
C CYS A 241 -19.01 -9.93 -23.35
N LEU A 242 -18.98 -11.18 -23.84
CA LEU A 242 -18.14 -11.57 -24.98
C LEU A 242 -18.61 -10.88 -26.27
N ASN A 243 -19.92 -10.71 -26.46
CA ASN A 243 -20.49 -10.03 -27.62
C ASN A 243 -20.23 -8.51 -27.60
N ALA A 244 -20.07 -7.92 -26.42
CA ALA A 244 -19.69 -6.51 -26.26
C ALA A 244 -18.21 -6.22 -26.55
N LEU A 245 -17.35 -7.26 -26.61
CA LEU A 245 -15.94 -7.13 -26.95
C LEU A 245 -15.73 -7.02 -28.46
N SER A 246 -14.69 -6.30 -28.87
CA SER A 246 -14.22 -6.30 -30.26
C SER A 246 -13.65 -7.66 -30.66
N GLU A 247 -13.60 -7.95 -31.96
CA GLU A 247 -13.07 -9.22 -32.48
C GLU A 247 -11.60 -9.48 -32.05
N SER A 248 -10.79 -8.43 -31.95
CA SER A 248 -9.42 -8.52 -31.43
C SER A 248 -9.40 -8.88 -29.94
N GLU A 249 -10.28 -8.31 -29.12
CA GLU A 249 -10.40 -8.63 -27.70
C GLU A 249 -10.93 -10.05 -27.47
N LYS A 250 -11.86 -10.53 -28.30
CA LYS A 250 -12.32 -11.93 -28.28
C LYS A 250 -11.15 -12.90 -28.54
N LEU A 251 -10.34 -12.62 -29.55
CA LEU A 251 -9.16 -13.43 -29.87
C LEU A 251 -8.13 -13.40 -28.72
N LEU A 252 -7.89 -12.24 -28.12
CA LEU A 252 -6.99 -12.10 -26.97
C LEU A 252 -7.53 -12.85 -25.74
N SER A 253 -8.83 -12.76 -25.47
CA SER A 253 -9.48 -13.51 -24.39
C SER A 253 -9.28 -15.02 -24.55
N ALA A 254 -9.38 -15.54 -25.78
CA ALA A 254 -9.10 -16.94 -26.08
C ALA A 254 -7.60 -17.32 -26.06
N HIS A 255 -6.70 -16.34 -26.22
CA HIS A 255 -5.26 -16.56 -26.19
C HIS A 255 -4.68 -16.62 -24.76
N PHE A 256 -5.33 -15.98 -23.78
CA PHE A 256 -4.85 -15.92 -22.41
C PHE A 256 -5.72 -16.73 -21.45
N LYS A 257 -5.11 -17.70 -20.78
CA LYS A 257 -5.73 -18.33 -19.61
C LYS A 257 -5.67 -17.39 -18.42
N ARG A 258 -6.82 -17.05 -17.87
CA ARG A 258 -6.95 -16.20 -16.69
C ARG A 258 -7.14 -17.06 -15.44
N ILE A 259 -6.24 -16.89 -14.47
CA ILE A 259 -6.39 -17.48 -13.14
C ILE A 259 -6.63 -16.39 -12.10
N ILE A 260 -7.32 -16.72 -11.00
CA ILE A 260 -7.53 -15.80 -9.88
C ILE A 260 -6.70 -16.28 -8.70
N THR A 261 -5.84 -15.40 -8.19
CA THR A 261 -4.95 -15.63 -7.06
C THR A 261 -5.32 -14.71 -5.91
N ILE A 262 -4.88 -14.99 -4.68
CA ILE A 262 -5.17 -14.13 -3.54
C ILE A 262 -3.92 -13.35 -3.13
N GLY A 263 -3.89 -12.07 -3.48
CA GLY A 263 -2.83 -11.14 -3.13
C GLY A 263 -2.91 -10.62 -1.69
N LYS A 264 -2.10 -9.59 -1.39
CA LYS A 264 -2.06 -8.95 -0.08
C LYS A 264 -3.43 -8.41 0.35
N GLY A 265 -3.75 -8.56 1.64
CA GLY A 265 -5.04 -8.12 2.20
C GLY A 265 -6.23 -8.97 1.77
N SER A 266 -5.99 -10.23 1.35
CA SER A 266 -7.02 -11.16 0.88
C SER A 266 -7.79 -10.67 -0.35
N ARG A 267 -7.16 -9.83 -1.18
CA ARG A 267 -7.73 -9.35 -2.44
C ARG A 267 -7.50 -10.36 -3.55
N SER A 268 -8.52 -10.62 -4.35
CA SER A 268 -8.41 -11.43 -5.56
C SER A 268 -7.66 -10.66 -6.64
N ILE A 269 -6.61 -11.26 -7.19
CA ILE A 269 -5.76 -10.68 -8.23
C ILE A 269 -5.77 -11.64 -9.44
N PRO A 270 -6.19 -11.17 -10.62
CA PRO A 270 -6.10 -11.96 -11.84
C PRO A 270 -4.64 -12.06 -12.31
N VAL A 271 -4.25 -13.23 -12.82
CA VAL A 271 -2.95 -13.47 -13.49
C VAL A 271 -3.25 -14.13 -14.83
N LEU A 272 -2.61 -13.64 -15.89
CA LEU A 272 -2.79 -14.09 -17.27
C LEU A 272 -1.62 -14.99 -17.68
N PHE A 273 -1.93 -16.10 -18.32
CA PHE A 273 -0.98 -17.05 -18.89
C PHE A 273 -1.19 -17.11 -20.41
N PRO A 274 -0.18 -16.74 -21.22
CA PRO A 274 -0.25 -16.95 -22.66
C PRO A 274 -0.11 -18.43 -22.98
N LYS A 275 -0.63 -18.86 -24.14
CA LYS A 275 -0.58 -20.26 -24.59
C LYS A 275 0.80 -20.91 -24.49
N ASN A 276 1.87 -20.19 -24.85
CA ASN A 276 3.24 -20.72 -24.75
C ASN A 276 3.68 -20.98 -23.29
N VAL A 277 3.28 -20.14 -22.34
CA VAL A 277 3.61 -20.37 -20.92
C VAL A 277 2.68 -21.44 -20.32
N GLU A 278 1.43 -21.51 -20.77
CA GLU A 278 0.52 -22.60 -20.43
C GLU A 278 1.10 -23.96 -20.83
N THR A 279 1.61 -24.12 -22.07
CA THR A 279 2.25 -25.38 -22.47
C THR A 279 3.45 -25.74 -21.61
N TYR A 280 4.27 -24.76 -21.20
CA TYR A 280 5.37 -24.99 -20.26
C TYR A 280 4.85 -25.46 -18.90
N VAL A 281 3.83 -24.80 -18.34
CA VAL A 281 3.25 -25.15 -17.04
C VAL A 281 2.56 -26.52 -17.08
N ASP A 282 1.81 -26.84 -18.13
CA ASP A 282 1.12 -28.12 -18.29
C ASP A 282 2.13 -29.27 -18.43
N THR A 283 3.26 -29.04 -19.12
CA THR A 283 4.37 -29.99 -19.18
C THR A 283 5.02 -30.18 -17.81
N LEU A 284 5.19 -29.10 -17.03
CA LEU A 284 5.69 -29.18 -15.65
C LEU A 284 4.76 -29.99 -14.76
N LEU A 285 3.44 -29.82 -14.89
CA LEU A 285 2.44 -30.58 -14.13
C LEU A 285 2.46 -32.07 -14.51
N THR A 286 2.50 -32.37 -15.81
CA THR A 286 2.60 -33.76 -16.32
C THR A 286 3.88 -34.45 -15.84
N THR A 287 5.01 -33.74 -15.89
CA THR A 287 6.31 -34.25 -15.42
C THR A 287 6.31 -34.48 -13.91
N ARG A 288 5.67 -33.57 -13.17
CA ARG A 288 5.54 -33.65 -11.72
C ARG A 288 4.79 -34.90 -11.28
N GLU A 289 3.76 -35.32 -12.02
CA GLU A 289 3.02 -36.56 -11.74
C GLU A 289 3.85 -37.82 -12.01
N LYS A 290 4.66 -37.81 -13.08
CA LYS A 290 5.41 -38.99 -13.55
C LYS A 290 6.65 -39.32 -12.71
N ASN A 291 7.41 -38.31 -12.26
CA ASN A 291 8.77 -38.55 -11.74
C ASN A 291 8.95 -38.33 -10.24
N GLY A 292 7.89 -37.92 -9.53
CA GLY A 292 7.94 -37.74 -8.07
C GLY A 292 8.99 -36.71 -7.59
N LEU A 293 9.53 -35.87 -8.48
CA LEU A 293 10.56 -34.87 -8.15
C LEU A 293 10.09 -33.85 -7.11
N ILE A 294 8.79 -33.60 -7.08
CA ILE A 294 8.12 -32.75 -6.10
C ILE A 294 7.14 -33.64 -5.30
N PRO A 295 7.21 -33.63 -3.97
CA PRO A 295 6.25 -34.34 -3.13
C PRO A 295 4.80 -33.88 -3.41
N LYS A 296 3.84 -34.80 -3.35
CA LYS A 296 2.40 -34.52 -3.62
C LYS A 296 1.82 -33.51 -2.62
N GLU A 297 2.42 -33.40 -1.43
CA GLU A 297 1.99 -32.48 -0.38
C GLU A 297 2.24 -31.00 -0.71
N ASN A 298 3.08 -30.69 -1.70
CA ASN A 298 3.43 -29.30 -2.03
C ASN A 298 2.28 -28.62 -2.81
N PRO A 299 1.63 -27.56 -2.30
CA PRO A 299 0.50 -26.96 -2.99
C PRO A 299 0.91 -25.98 -4.11
N PHE A 300 2.17 -25.59 -4.21
CA PHE A 300 2.62 -24.51 -5.09
C PHE A 300 2.79 -24.97 -6.54
N LEU A 301 2.44 -24.10 -7.48
CA LEU A 301 2.64 -24.30 -8.92
C LEU A 301 4.14 -24.27 -9.26
N PHE A 302 4.84 -23.23 -8.77
CA PHE A 302 6.29 -23.09 -8.92
C PHE A 302 7.02 -23.62 -7.68
N ALA A 303 6.98 -24.94 -7.50
CA ALA A 303 7.56 -25.62 -6.35
C ALA A 303 9.08 -25.84 -6.46
N LEU A 304 9.76 -25.85 -5.32
CA LEU A 304 11.17 -26.25 -5.25
C LEU A 304 11.28 -27.79 -5.24
N ILE A 305 12.20 -28.32 -6.04
CA ILE A 305 12.48 -29.78 -6.13
C ILE A 305 12.77 -30.35 -4.73
N GLY A 306 12.20 -31.52 -4.42
CA GLY A 306 12.41 -32.25 -3.16
C GLY A 306 11.80 -31.60 -1.91
N SER A 307 11.07 -30.49 -2.03
CA SER A 307 10.51 -29.78 -0.88
C SER A 307 9.00 -29.98 -0.74
N LYS A 308 8.52 -30.32 0.46
CA LYS A 308 7.09 -30.53 0.77
C LYS A 308 6.25 -29.25 0.83
N GLY A 309 6.86 -28.07 0.93
CA GLY A 309 6.12 -26.81 1.10
C GLY A 309 6.92 -25.55 0.83
N LYS A 310 7.99 -25.67 0.01
CA LYS A 310 8.78 -24.52 -0.45
C LYS A 310 8.48 -24.24 -1.92
N TRP A 311 8.53 -22.97 -2.27
CA TRP A 311 8.37 -22.43 -3.61
C TRP A 311 9.72 -21.92 -4.13
N MET A 312 9.79 -21.64 -5.43
CA MET A 312 10.92 -20.99 -6.07
C MET A 312 10.98 -19.51 -5.69
N ASP A 313 12.13 -19.01 -5.20
CA ASP A 313 12.29 -17.58 -4.91
C ASP A 313 12.40 -16.77 -6.21
N GLY A 314 11.31 -16.14 -6.60
CA GLY A 314 11.26 -15.38 -7.85
C GLY A 314 12.20 -14.18 -7.87
N SER A 315 12.58 -13.61 -6.71
CA SER A 315 13.48 -12.44 -6.68
C SER A 315 14.90 -12.85 -7.02
N SER A 316 15.38 -13.97 -6.46
CA SER A 316 16.67 -14.54 -6.82
C SER A 316 16.71 -15.01 -8.28
N VAL A 317 15.63 -15.64 -8.77
CA VAL A 317 15.55 -16.12 -10.16
C VAL A 317 15.56 -14.95 -11.16
N LEU A 318 14.78 -13.88 -10.90
CA LEU A 318 14.79 -12.68 -11.74
C LEU A 318 16.20 -12.07 -11.82
N ARG A 319 16.90 -11.92 -10.69
CA ARG A 319 18.28 -11.39 -10.69
C ARG A 319 19.23 -12.27 -11.48
N LYS A 320 19.12 -13.60 -11.33
CA LYS A 320 19.93 -14.57 -12.08
C LYS A 320 19.73 -14.39 -13.58
N TYR A 321 18.49 -14.36 -14.06
CA TYR A 321 18.23 -14.25 -15.50
C TYR A 321 18.56 -12.85 -16.03
N ALA A 322 18.34 -11.79 -15.24
CA ALA A 322 18.73 -10.43 -15.61
C ALA A 322 20.23 -10.32 -15.85
N ALA A 323 21.06 -11.00 -15.03
CA ALA A 323 22.50 -11.02 -15.22
C ALA A 323 22.93 -11.78 -16.49
N SER A 324 22.16 -12.78 -16.92
CA SER A 324 22.50 -13.64 -18.07
C SER A 324 21.93 -13.17 -19.42
N CYS A 325 20.98 -12.22 -19.44
CA CYS A 325 20.26 -11.86 -20.67
C CYS A 325 20.98 -10.83 -21.57
N GLY A 326 22.15 -10.33 -21.18
CA GLY A 326 22.88 -9.32 -21.95
C GLY A 326 22.22 -7.93 -21.98
N ALA A 327 21.42 -7.60 -20.96
CA ALA A 327 20.89 -6.26 -20.76
C ALA A 327 22.01 -5.26 -20.44
N GLU A 328 21.85 -4.00 -20.85
CA GLU A 328 22.79 -2.93 -20.54
C GLU A 328 22.80 -2.63 -19.05
N ASN A 329 21.61 -2.62 -18.42
CA ASN A 329 21.48 -2.39 -16.99
C ASN A 329 20.71 -3.51 -16.27
N PRO A 330 21.33 -4.69 -16.05
CA PRO A 330 20.70 -5.85 -15.38
C PRO A 330 20.11 -5.52 -14.00
N LYS A 331 20.75 -4.62 -13.25
CA LYS A 331 20.32 -4.20 -11.90
C LYS A 331 18.94 -3.54 -11.89
N THR A 332 18.47 -3.01 -13.03
CA THR A 332 17.15 -2.38 -13.14
C THR A 332 16.01 -3.36 -13.39
N LEU A 333 16.31 -4.60 -13.80
CA LEU A 333 15.33 -5.62 -14.16
C LEU A 333 14.76 -6.35 -12.93
N THR A 334 14.28 -5.58 -11.95
CA THR A 334 13.60 -6.11 -10.76
C THR A 334 12.08 -5.99 -10.88
N SER A 335 11.32 -6.83 -10.20
CA SER A 335 9.84 -6.77 -10.22
C SER A 335 9.31 -5.42 -9.75
N SER A 336 9.93 -4.80 -8.75
CA SER A 336 9.56 -3.48 -8.25
C SER A 336 9.71 -2.40 -9.33
N ARG A 337 10.82 -2.40 -10.08
CA ARG A 337 11.13 -1.42 -11.13
C ARG A 337 10.36 -1.67 -12.42
N LEU A 338 10.21 -2.93 -12.86
CA LEU A 338 9.37 -3.30 -14.00
C LEU A 338 7.92 -2.86 -13.80
N ARG A 339 7.45 -2.93 -12.55
CA ARG A 339 6.11 -2.47 -12.17
C ARG A 339 5.99 -0.94 -12.17
N LYS A 340 7.08 -0.21 -11.91
CA LYS A 340 7.12 1.25 -12.08
C LYS A 340 7.15 1.65 -13.55
N GLN A 341 7.95 0.95 -14.35
CA GLN A 341 8.06 1.16 -15.80
C GLN A 341 6.71 1.04 -16.51
N ILE A 342 5.88 0.03 -16.20
CA ILE A 342 4.57 -0.07 -16.85
C ILE A 342 3.71 1.17 -16.55
N ALA A 343 3.77 1.70 -15.34
CA ALA A 343 2.94 2.82 -14.98
C ALA A 343 3.45 4.15 -15.57
N THR A 344 4.75 4.28 -15.78
CA THR A 344 5.35 5.29 -16.66
C THR A 344 4.77 5.21 -18.07
N VAL A 345 4.74 4.02 -18.67
CA VAL A 345 4.21 3.81 -20.02
C VAL A 345 2.71 4.14 -20.07
N LEU A 346 1.94 3.74 -19.05
CA LEU A 346 0.50 4.05 -18.97
C LEU A 346 0.23 5.56 -18.87
N GLN A 347 1.14 6.35 -18.29
CA GLN A 347 1.02 7.81 -18.30
C GLN A 347 1.24 8.39 -19.69
N VAL A 348 2.21 7.88 -20.44
CA VAL A 348 2.45 8.29 -21.83
C VAL A 348 1.27 7.96 -22.73
N LEU A 349 0.58 6.84 -22.46
CA LEU A 349 -0.60 6.39 -23.22
C LEU A 349 -1.88 7.20 -22.94
N ASN A 350 -1.84 8.25 -22.10
CA ASN A 350 -2.97 9.16 -21.83
C ASN A 350 -4.33 8.47 -21.55
N LEU A 351 -4.30 7.41 -20.74
CA LEU A 351 -5.51 6.64 -20.41
C LEU A 351 -6.57 7.46 -19.64
N ASN A 352 -7.83 7.12 -19.86
CA ASN A 352 -8.97 7.65 -19.12
C ASN A 352 -8.96 7.18 -17.66
N ASP A 353 -9.68 7.88 -16.78
CA ASP A 353 -9.74 7.52 -15.36
C ASP A 353 -10.37 6.13 -15.13
N THR A 354 -11.32 5.72 -15.97
CA THR A 354 -11.92 4.37 -15.93
C THR A 354 -10.91 3.28 -16.27
N GLU A 355 -10.11 3.48 -17.32
CA GLU A 355 -9.07 2.55 -17.77
C GLU A 355 -7.93 2.46 -16.75
N LYS A 356 -7.56 3.59 -16.14
CA LYS A 356 -6.61 3.62 -15.00
C LYS A 356 -7.15 2.82 -13.82
N GLU A 357 -8.46 2.87 -13.54
CA GLU A 357 -9.06 2.11 -12.44
C GLU A 357 -9.02 0.61 -12.73
N GLN A 358 -9.37 0.21 -13.95
CA GLN A 358 -9.30 -1.17 -14.40
C GLN A 358 -7.86 -1.70 -14.31
N MET A 359 -6.87 -0.91 -14.72
CA MET A 359 -5.47 -1.29 -14.66
C MET A 359 -4.94 -1.36 -13.22
N ALA A 360 -5.31 -0.41 -12.35
CA ALA A 360 -4.97 -0.44 -10.93
C ALA A 360 -5.57 -1.67 -10.23
N SER A 361 -6.83 -1.97 -10.53
CA SER A 361 -7.56 -3.15 -10.06
C SER A 361 -6.90 -4.43 -10.54
N PHE A 362 -6.56 -4.51 -11.84
CA PHE A 362 -5.81 -5.62 -12.41
C PHE A 362 -4.52 -5.81 -11.62
N MET A 363 -3.68 -4.78 -11.49
CA MET A 363 -2.42 -4.85 -10.76
C MET A 363 -2.59 -5.09 -9.25
N GLY A 364 -3.80 -5.02 -8.67
CA GLY A 364 -4.08 -5.37 -7.27
C GLY A 364 -3.85 -4.24 -6.27
N HIS A 365 -4.03 -2.98 -6.68
CA HIS A 365 -3.93 -1.82 -5.78
C HIS A 365 -5.05 -0.81 -6.04
N THR A 366 -5.23 0.15 -5.12
CA THR A 366 -6.27 1.19 -5.27
C THR A 366 -5.78 2.29 -6.20
N MET A 367 -6.70 3.01 -6.86
CA MET A 367 -6.37 4.16 -7.71
C MET A 367 -5.42 5.14 -7.01
N LYS A 368 -5.71 5.50 -5.76
CA LYS A 368 -4.87 6.41 -4.98
C LYS A 368 -3.42 5.91 -4.84
N THR A 369 -3.26 4.61 -4.54
CA THR A 369 -1.94 3.98 -4.49
C THR A 369 -1.29 3.93 -5.87
N HIS A 370 -2.06 3.77 -6.96
CA HIS A 370 -1.53 3.87 -8.31
C HIS A 370 -0.96 5.27 -8.56
N SER A 371 -1.75 6.32 -8.32
CA SER A 371 -1.36 7.70 -8.56
C SER A 371 -0.15 8.16 -7.74
N GLU A 372 -0.03 7.70 -6.50
CA GLU A 372 1.09 8.06 -5.60
C GLU A 372 2.37 7.31 -5.94
N PHE A 373 2.31 5.99 -6.15
CA PHE A 373 3.52 5.16 -6.33
C PHE A 373 4.11 5.20 -7.75
N TYR A 374 3.33 5.66 -8.73
CA TYR A 374 3.75 5.63 -10.12
C TYR A 374 3.91 7.01 -10.75
N ARG A 375 3.94 8.07 -9.95
CA ARG A 375 4.02 9.46 -10.46
C ARG A 375 5.33 9.82 -11.20
N LEU A 376 6.31 8.90 -11.31
CA LEU A 376 7.49 9.06 -12.16
C LEU A 376 7.25 8.42 -13.54
N PRO A 377 7.45 9.14 -14.66
CA PRO A 377 8.34 10.27 -14.91
C PRO A 377 7.52 11.49 -15.34
N GLN A 378 6.85 12.10 -14.37
CA GLN A 378 6.31 13.42 -14.60
C GLN A 378 7.43 14.47 -14.64
N GLU A 379 8.62 14.24 -14.09
CA GLU A 379 9.66 15.26 -13.99
C GLU A 379 10.10 15.81 -15.34
N VAL A 380 10.35 15.01 -16.37
CA VAL A 380 10.77 15.56 -17.67
C VAL A 380 9.62 16.29 -18.37
N TYR A 381 8.43 15.70 -18.37
CA TYR A 381 7.26 16.28 -19.05
C TYR A 381 6.69 17.51 -18.31
N GLN A 382 6.62 17.45 -16.98
CA GLN A 382 6.27 18.59 -16.13
C GLN A 382 7.35 19.64 -16.16
N THR A 383 8.64 19.29 -16.12
CA THR A 383 9.72 20.28 -16.24
C THR A 383 9.61 20.99 -17.57
N ALA A 384 9.42 20.29 -18.71
CA ALA A 384 9.23 20.94 -20.00
C ALA A 384 7.98 21.84 -20.03
N LYS A 385 6.84 21.34 -19.54
CA LYS A 385 5.57 22.09 -19.48
C LYS A 385 5.63 23.30 -18.55
N ILE A 386 6.24 23.15 -17.38
CA ILE A 386 6.40 24.20 -16.37
C ILE A 386 7.47 25.18 -16.83
N ALA A 387 8.59 24.72 -17.40
CA ALA A 387 9.62 25.59 -17.98
C ALA A 387 9.02 26.46 -19.08
N LYS A 388 8.20 25.89 -19.96
CA LYS A 388 7.44 26.65 -20.97
C LYS A 388 6.58 27.74 -20.34
N LEU A 389 5.86 27.43 -19.26
CA LEU A 389 5.05 28.39 -18.52
C LEU A 389 5.91 29.48 -17.84
N LEU A 390 7.00 29.09 -17.18
CA LEU A 390 7.93 30.01 -16.53
C LEU A 390 8.59 30.95 -17.54
N LEU A 391 8.97 30.46 -18.72
CA LEU A 391 9.51 31.28 -19.82
C LEU A 391 8.50 32.29 -20.37
N ILE A 392 7.21 31.95 -20.41
CA ILE A 392 6.14 32.89 -20.81
C ILE A 392 5.94 33.97 -19.76
N MET A 393 6.02 33.60 -18.49
CA MET A 393 5.96 34.55 -17.37
C MET A 393 7.15 35.51 -17.41
N ASP A 394 8.36 35.00 -17.67
CA ASP A 394 9.58 35.80 -17.76
C ASP A 394 9.52 36.80 -18.94
N LYS A 395 8.95 36.38 -20.08
CA LYS A 395 8.71 37.24 -21.25
C LYS A 395 7.57 38.25 -21.06
N GLY A 396 6.87 38.25 -19.92
CA GLY A 396 5.74 39.15 -19.66
C GLY A 396 4.49 38.90 -20.50
N LYS A 397 4.45 37.80 -21.28
CA LYS A 397 3.34 37.46 -22.21
C LYS A 397 2.22 36.64 -21.57
N GLY A 398 2.21 36.49 -20.24
CA GLY A 398 1.24 35.65 -19.53
C GLY A 398 -0.23 36.00 -19.80
N ALA A 399 -0.54 37.26 -20.07
CA ALA A 399 -1.91 37.71 -20.38
C ALA A 399 -2.43 37.20 -21.74
N GLU A 400 -1.54 37.00 -22.73
CA GLU A 400 -1.89 36.56 -24.09
C GLU A 400 -2.35 35.08 -24.16
N PHE A 401 -2.08 34.34 -23.09
CA PHE A 401 -2.39 32.91 -22.96
C PHE A 401 -3.44 32.63 -21.88
N GLN A 402 -4.14 33.65 -21.38
CA GLN A 402 -5.22 33.48 -20.44
C GLN A 402 -6.37 32.67 -21.05
N GLY A 403 -6.68 31.52 -20.45
CA GLY A 403 -7.77 30.63 -20.90
C GLY A 403 -7.40 29.60 -21.98
N LYS A 404 -6.15 29.58 -22.45
CA LYS A 404 -5.64 28.54 -23.37
C LYS A 404 -5.13 27.32 -22.60
N ALA A 405 -5.23 26.14 -23.20
CA ALA A 405 -4.65 24.93 -22.61
C ALA A 405 -3.12 24.95 -22.75
N LEU A 406 -2.39 24.33 -21.81
CA LEU A 406 -0.92 24.34 -21.79
C LEU A 406 -0.29 23.64 -23.00
N GLU A 407 -1.08 22.77 -23.66
CA GLU A 407 -0.75 22.07 -24.90
C GLU A 407 -0.83 22.96 -26.14
N GLU A 408 -1.67 24.00 -26.13
CA GLU A 408 -1.95 24.88 -27.29
C GLU A 408 -1.03 26.09 -27.35
N ILE A 409 -0.39 26.39 -26.24
CA ILE A 409 0.66 27.40 -26.17
C ILE A 409 1.83 26.81 -26.94
N ASP A 410 2.35 27.48 -27.97
CA ASP A 410 3.63 27.12 -28.59
C ASP A 410 4.63 28.24 -28.33
N VAL A 411 5.77 27.89 -27.74
CA VAL A 411 6.84 28.86 -27.47
C VAL A 411 7.89 28.60 -28.51
N GLN A 412 8.07 29.53 -29.44
CA GLN A 412 9.18 29.50 -30.39
C GLN A 412 10.49 29.35 -29.61
N LEU A 413 11.06 28.13 -29.68
CA LEU A 413 12.28 27.71 -28.97
C LEU A 413 13.55 28.30 -29.58
N GLU A 414 13.46 28.91 -30.75
CA GLU A 414 14.60 29.37 -31.57
C GLU A 414 15.52 30.36 -30.83
N ARG A 415 15.01 31.13 -29.87
CA ARG A 415 15.82 32.10 -29.09
C ARG A 415 16.66 31.52 -27.95
N LEU A 416 16.44 30.27 -27.53
CA LEU A 416 17.25 29.68 -26.43
C LEU A 416 18.69 29.34 -26.87
N ASN A 417 18.91 29.14 -28.18
CA ASN A 417 20.24 28.93 -28.74
C ASN A 417 20.99 30.25 -29.00
N GLU A 418 20.29 31.37 -29.18
CA GLU A 418 20.92 32.68 -29.46
C GLU A 418 21.56 33.28 -28.19
N GLU A 419 20.90 33.19 -27.03
CA GLU A 419 21.45 33.71 -25.77
C GLU A 419 22.64 32.90 -25.22
N SER A 420 22.79 31.64 -25.63
CA SER A 420 23.95 30.80 -25.25
C SER A 420 25.17 31.00 -26.16
N SER A 421 25.02 31.73 -27.27
CA SER A 421 26.10 32.06 -28.20
C SER A 421 26.80 33.40 -27.92
N GLU A 422 26.24 34.27 -27.07
CA GLU A 422 26.75 35.65 -26.90
C GLU A 422 27.58 35.89 -25.64
N LYS A 423 28.01 34.85 -24.92
CA LYS A 423 28.99 34.99 -23.81
C LYS A 423 30.02 33.87 -23.78
N MET A 424 30.85 33.84 -24.82
CA MET A 424 32.24 33.41 -24.68
C MET A 424 33.13 34.62 -24.95
N ASP A 425 33.65 35.26 -23.89
CA ASP A 425 35.10 35.49 -23.81
C ASP A 425 35.55 35.84 -22.37
N SER A 426 36.72 35.28 -22.00
CA SER A 426 37.61 35.54 -20.85
C SER A 426 36.99 35.59 -19.43
N ASP A 427 37.29 34.67 -18.50
CA ASP A 427 38.64 34.48 -17.95
C ASP A 427 38.95 33.02 -17.55
N ILE A 428 40.18 32.62 -17.91
CA ILE A 428 40.86 31.43 -17.44
C ILE A 428 41.44 31.74 -16.05
N GLU A 429 41.01 31.02 -15.03
CA GLU A 429 41.90 30.65 -13.92
C GLU A 429 41.68 29.19 -13.51
N SER A 430 42.72 28.41 -13.77
CA SER A 430 42.95 27.05 -13.35
C SER A 430 43.08 26.93 -11.83
N ASN A 431 42.42 25.93 -11.21
CA ASN A 431 43.08 25.05 -10.24
C ASN A 431 42.25 23.81 -9.83
N ASN A 432 42.81 22.66 -10.20
CA ASN A 432 42.89 21.36 -9.51
C ASN A 432 41.62 20.60 -9.08
N GLU A 433 41.35 19.55 -9.86
CA GLU A 433 40.60 18.35 -9.50
C GLU A 433 41.34 17.54 -8.41
N GLU A 434 40.70 17.33 -7.26
CA GLU A 434 41.00 16.16 -6.42
C GLU A 434 40.02 15.03 -6.73
N LYS A 435 40.57 13.97 -7.35
CA LYS A 435 39.94 12.65 -7.47
C LYS A 435 39.70 12.06 -6.09
N ILE A 436 38.44 11.94 -5.68
CA ILE A 436 38.07 10.99 -4.62
C ILE A 436 37.60 9.69 -5.28
N GLN A 437 38.47 8.68 -5.19
CA GLN A 437 38.20 7.30 -5.55
C GLN A 437 37.01 6.76 -4.75
N GLY A 438 35.96 6.32 -5.46
CA GLY A 438 34.85 5.59 -4.87
C GLY A 438 35.31 4.23 -4.37
N THR A 439 35.40 4.08 -3.04
CA THR A 439 35.51 2.78 -2.40
C THR A 439 34.18 2.03 -2.51
N SER A 440 34.22 0.91 -3.23
CA SER A 440 33.14 -0.07 -3.32
C SER A 440 32.83 -0.64 -1.92
N LEU A 441 31.66 -0.31 -1.38
CA LEU A 441 31.10 -0.99 -0.21
C LEU A 441 29.83 -1.73 -0.64
N ASN A 442 29.86 -3.04 -0.41
CA ASN A 442 28.78 -3.98 -0.65
C ASN A 442 27.53 -3.60 0.13
N GLU A 443 26.54 -3.01 -0.55
CA GLU A 443 25.20 -2.86 0.00
C GLU A 443 24.40 -4.15 -0.21
N GLU A 444 24.22 -4.91 0.88
CA GLU A 444 23.19 -5.92 1.00
C GLU A 444 21.81 -5.25 0.87
N ASN A 445 21.32 -5.20 -0.36
CA ASN A 445 19.99 -4.71 -0.70
C ASN A 445 18.90 -5.67 -0.18
N ASN A 446 18.52 -5.50 1.08
CA ASN A 446 17.22 -5.96 1.57
C ASN A 446 16.15 -4.98 1.10
N GLU A 447 15.63 -5.19 -0.11
CA GLU A 447 14.39 -4.53 -0.59
C GLU A 447 13.22 -4.94 0.32
N PHE A 448 12.98 -4.16 1.38
CA PHE A 448 11.83 -4.32 2.26
C PHE A 448 10.68 -3.44 1.74
N ASP A 449 9.63 -4.10 1.24
CA ASP A 449 8.38 -3.45 0.81
C ASP A 449 7.71 -2.74 2.00
N PHE A 450 7.84 -1.40 2.03
CA PHE A 450 7.33 -0.47 3.05
C PHE A 450 5.80 -0.48 3.19
N SER A 451 5.05 -1.29 2.43
CA SER A 451 3.59 -1.40 2.58
C SER A 451 3.14 -2.24 3.80
N SER A 452 4.03 -2.63 4.71
CA SER A 452 3.74 -3.52 5.85
C SER A 452 3.38 -2.77 7.15
N GLN A 453 2.47 -1.80 7.07
CA GLN A 453 1.65 -1.42 8.22
C GLN A 453 0.23 -2.00 8.07
N PRO A 454 -0.24 -2.83 9.01
CA PRO A 454 -1.67 -3.01 9.20
C PRO A 454 -2.25 -1.68 9.70
N ASN A 455 -3.28 -1.17 9.04
CA ASN A 455 -4.12 -0.10 9.57
C ASN A 455 -4.62 -0.53 10.94
N GLU A 456 -3.96 -0.06 12.01
CA GLU A 456 -4.56 -0.08 13.32
C GLU A 456 -5.68 0.96 13.30
N GLY A 457 -6.89 0.48 13.61
CA GLY A 457 -8.04 1.34 13.81
C GLY A 457 -7.77 2.26 14.99
N ASN A 458 -7.24 3.44 14.71
CA ASN A 458 -7.35 4.59 15.57
C ASN A 458 -7.74 5.79 14.71
N THR A 459 -9.04 6.08 14.70
CA THR A 459 -9.60 7.24 14.01
C THR A 459 -9.25 8.49 14.82
N GLN A 460 -8.03 9.01 14.63
CA GLN A 460 -7.67 10.36 15.05
C GLN A 460 -6.97 11.06 13.89
N LYS A 461 -7.61 12.16 13.47
CA LYS A 461 -7.15 13.06 12.42
C LYS A 461 -5.70 13.50 12.68
N LYS A 462 -4.78 13.24 11.75
CA LYS A 462 -3.53 14.01 11.61
C LYS A 462 -3.67 14.87 10.36
N GLY A 463 -4.04 16.13 10.57
CA GLY A 463 -3.73 17.21 9.65
C GLY A 463 -2.33 17.72 9.94
N ASN A 464 -1.62 18.14 8.89
CA ASN A 464 -0.31 18.77 8.94
C ASN A 464 -0.36 20.01 9.85
N MET A 465 0.54 20.07 10.84
CA MET A 465 0.91 21.30 11.52
C MET A 465 2.10 21.92 10.79
N LEU A 466 2.12 23.26 10.75
CA LEU A 466 3.12 24.16 10.14
C LEU A 466 2.83 24.60 8.70
N LYS A 467 1.68 25.26 8.53
CA LYS A 467 1.61 26.61 7.93
C LYS A 467 0.41 27.33 8.54
N GLU A 468 0.57 28.62 8.80
CA GLU A 468 -0.42 29.57 9.35
C GLU A 468 -0.43 29.72 10.88
N CYS A 469 0.60 30.40 11.38
CA CYS A 469 0.41 31.42 12.40
C CYS A 469 -0.21 32.65 11.72
N TRP A 470 -1.15 33.28 12.43
CA TRP A 470 -1.96 34.47 12.15
C TRP A 470 -3.40 34.20 11.67
N GLU A 471 -4.33 34.75 12.48
CA GLU A 471 -5.77 35.00 12.26
C GLU A 471 -6.80 33.92 12.68
N GLY A 472 -7.11 33.94 13.99
CA GLY A 472 -8.38 34.53 14.46
C GLY A 472 -9.73 33.93 14.04
N LEU A 473 -10.40 33.29 15.01
CA LEU A 473 -11.86 33.12 15.20
C LEU A 473 -12.62 31.94 14.51
N ARG A 474 -13.18 31.12 15.41
CA ARG A 474 -14.48 30.40 15.37
C ARG A 474 -14.63 29.04 14.63
N ARG A 475 -14.54 28.00 15.48
CA ARG A 475 -15.54 26.93 15.76
C ARG A 475 -16.10 26.08 14.60
N GLN A 476 -15.58 24.84 14.57
CA GLN A 476 -16.27 23.53 14.60
C GLN A 476 -17.36 23.20 13.55
N LYS A 477 -17.01 22.26 12.65
CA LYS A 477 -17.95 21.35 11.95
C LYS A 477 -17.50 19.89 12.07
N ILE A 478 -18.49 19.04 12.38
CA ILE A 478 -18.48 17.56 12.39
C ILE A 478 -18.72 17.03 10.95
N PRO A 479 -18.06 15.93 10.52
CA PRO A 479 -18.27 15.28 9.23
C PRO A 479 -19.36 14.20 9.26
N ASN A 480 -20.06 14.06 8.13
CA ASN A 480 -21.14 13.09 7.88
C ASN A 480 -20.58 11.86 7.15
N ARG A 481 -20.97 10.64 7.55
CA ARG A 481 -20.62 9.37 6.87
C ARG A 481 -21.89 8.75 6.29
N LYS A 482 -21.86 8.46 4.97
CA LYS A 482 -22.90 7.78 4.23
C LYS A 482 -22.87 6.26 4.50
N THR A 483 -24.09 5.74 4.46
CA THR A 483 -24.60 4.38 4.57
C THR A 483 -24.20 3.46 3.41
N GLY A 484 -23.92 2.20 3.73
CA GLY A 484 -24.09 1.07 2.82
C GLY A 484 -25.56 0.61 2.80
N ARG A 485 -26.02 0.12 1.65
CA ARG A 485 -27.33 -0.48 1.41
C ARG A 485 -27.11 -2.00 1.37
N LYS A 486 -27.78 -2.77 2.22
CA LYS A 486 -27.98 -4.21 2.07
C LYS A 486 -29.47 -4.44 1.88
N GLU A 487 -29.79 -5.14 0.79
CA GLU A 487 -31.11 -5.69 0.51
C GLU A 487 -31.41 -6.88 1.41
N ILE A 488 -32.71 -7.05 1.66
CA ILE A 488 -33.34 -8.09 2.44
C ILE A 488 -33.84 -9.16 1.47
N VAL A 489 -33.58 -10.44 1.75
CA VAL A 489 -34.36 -11.54 1.21
C VAL A 489 -34.94 -12.36 2.38
N LEU A 490 -36.26 -12.47 2.29
CA LEU A 490 -37.27 -13.20 3.06
C LEU A 490 -36.89 -14.58 3.64
N CYS A 491 -37.42 -14.88 4.82
CA CYS A 491 -38.16 -16.13 5.04
C CYS A 491 -39.27 -16.00 6.12
N LYS A 492 -40.30 -16.83 5.98
CA LYS A 492 -41.67 -16.75 6.50
C LYS A 492 -41.89 -17.44 7.87
N ARG A 493 -42.93 -16.94 8.57
CA ARG A 493 -43.94 -17.63 9.43
C ARG A 493 -43.51 -18.33 10.74
N ARG A 494 -44.11 -17.93 11.87
CA ARG A 494 -45.27 -18.59 12.54
C ARG A 494 -45.76 -17.77 13.75
N VAL A 495 -47.03 -17.99 14.13
CA VAL A 495 -47.89 -17.24 15.06
C VAL A 495 -48.16 -18.08 16.33
N GLY A 496 -48.43 -17.42 17.47
CA GLY A 496 -49.15 -17.94 18.65
C GLY A 496 -48.40 -17.69 19.96
N LYS A 497 -48.80 -16.75 20.85
CA LYS A 497 -49.90 -16.69 21.85
C LYS A 497 -49.47 -17.14 23.26
N GLY A 498 -49.81 -16.34 24.29
CA GLY A 498 -49.79 -16.67 25.73
C GLY A 498 -48.85 -15.78 26.58
N THR A 499 -49.30 -14.65 27.16
CA THR A 499 -49.95 -14.44 28.48
C THR A 499 -49.04 -14.52 29.72
N SER A 500 -49.07 -13.42 30.50
CA SER A 500 -49.16 -13.35 31.99
C SER A 500 -48.06 -12.56 32.72
N ASN A 501 -48.56 -11.65 33.57
CA ASN A 501 -47.93 -10.67 34.46
C ASN A 501 -46.89 -11.24 35.45
N VAL A 502 -45.92 -10.41 35.87
CA VAL A 502 -45.74 -9.88 37.25
C VAL A 502 -44.84 -8.63 37.15
N GLY A 503 -45.25 -7.53 37.80
CA GLY A 503 -44.49 -6.28 37.85
C GLY A 503 -43.62 -6.15 39.09
N GLN A 504 -42.56 -5.34 38.97
CA GLN A 504 -42.06 -4.46 40.04
C GLN A 504 -41.22 -3.32 39.40
N LYS A 505 -41.56 -2.10 39.83
CA LYS A 505 -40.92 -0.78 39.66
C LYS A 505 -39.46 -0.79 40.17
N GLU A 506 -38.51 0.09 39.89
CA GLU A 506 -38.28 1.39 39.22
C GLU A 506 -36.73 1.40 39.04
N ASP A 507 -36.11 1.85 37.94
CA ASP A 507 -35.69 3.23 37.74
C ASP A 507 -35.17 3.43 36.30
N LYS A 508 -35.80 4.35 35.55
CA LYS A 508 -35.42 4.73 34.18
C LYS A 508 -34.56 5.98 34.19
N LYS A 509 -33.32 5.88 33.71
CA LYS A 509 -32.59 7.01 33.10
C LYS A 509 -32.85 7.03 31.59
N GLU A 510 -33.85 7.79 31.17
CA GLU A 510 -34.15 8.02 29.76
C GLU A 510 -33.06 8.87 29.08
N ARG A 511 -32.40 8.27 28.08
CA ARG A 511 -31.62 8.99 27.08
C ARG A 511 -32.59 9.55 26.04
N LYS A 512 -32.72 10.88 25.95
CA LYS A 512 -33.50 11.57 24.91
C LYS A 512 -32.89 11.32 23.52
N GLY A 513 -33.40 10.33 22.81
CA GLY A 513 -33.20 10.19 21.36
C GLY A 513 -34.11 11.18 20.63
N GLY A 514 -33.53 12.09 19.85
CA GLY A 514 -34.30 13.07 19.08
C GLY A 514 -35.24 12.41 18.07
N GLN A 515 -36.54 12.65 18.21
CA GLN A 515 -37.57 12.26 17.23
C GLN A 515 -37.22 12.86 15.85
N ARG A 516 -37.09 12.02 14.81
CA ARG A 516 -37.17 12.47 13.42
C ARG A 516 -38.61 12.91 13.16
N GLY A 517 -38.92 14.17 13.41
CA GLY A 517 -40.27 14.70 13.23
C GLY A 517 -40.74 14.55 11.78
N SER A 518 -41.85 13.83 11.57
CA SER A 518 -42.54 13.73 10.29
C SER A 518 -42.94 15.11 9.76
N TRP A 519 -43.13 15.23 8.44
CA TRP A 519 -43.61 16.45 7.79
C TRP A 519 -45.13 16.43 7.69
N ASN A 520 -45.81 17.42 8.24
CA ASN A 520 -47.26 17.55 8.10
C ASN A 520 -47.63 17.92 6.65
N ASN A 521 -48.76 17.43 6.13
CA ASN A 521 -49.18 17.71 4.75
C ASN A 521 -49.40 19.22 4.50
N LYS A 522 -49.85 19.96 5.52
CA LYS A 522 -49.94 21.44 5.44
C LYS A 522 -48.57 22.11 5.25
N GLN A 523 -47.53 21.64 5.97
CA GLN A 523 -46.16 22.15 5.82
C GLN A 523 -45.60 21.87 4.42
N LYS A 524 -45.86 20.67 3.88
CA LYS A 524 -45.39 20.29 2.53
C LYS A 524 -46.01 21.16 1.44
N ASN A 525 -47.29 21.49 1.55
CA ASN A 525 -47.97 22.33 0.55
C ASN A 525 -47.42 23.75 0.55
N ILE A 526 -47.27 24.37 1.71
CA ILE A 526 -46.68 25.71 1.86
C ILE A 526 -45.25 25.75 1.29
N MET A 527 -44.44 24.72 1.57
CA MET A 527 -43.09 24.62 1.01
C MET A 527 -43.07 24.47 -0.51
N LYS A 528 -44.03 23.73 -1.09
CA LYS A 528 -44.14 23.56 -2.55
C LYS A 528 -44.61 24.85 -3.23
N GLU A 529 -45.50 25.61 -2.61
CA GLU A 529 -45.96 26.90 -3.13
C GLU A 529 -44.85 27.96 -3.06
N PHE A 530 -44.21 28.11 -1.90
CA PHE A 530 -43.16 29.11 -1.71
C PHE A 530 -41.94 28.87 -2.60
N PHE A 531 -41.55 27.60 -2.82
CA PHE A 531 -40.43 27.21 -3.66
C PHE A 531 -40.83 26.74 -5.07
N LYS A 532 -42.02 27.11 -5.57
CA LYS A 532 -42.52 26.68 -6.89
C LYS A 532 -41.53 26.96 -8.04
N LYS A 533 -40.88 28.13 -8.03
CA LYS A 533 -39.83 28.50 -9.02
C LYS A 533 -38.56 27.65 -8.92
N HIS A 534 -38.18 27.22 -7.72
CA HIS A 534 -37.02 26.36 -7.49
C HIS A 534 -37.30 24.91 -7.89
N LEU A 535 -38.53 24.44 -7.67
CA LEU A 535 -39.00 23.14 -8.12
C LEU A 535 -39.06 23.07 -9.65
N SER A 536 -39.58 24.11 -10.34
CA SER A 536 -39.63 24.14 -11.80
C SER A 536 -38.26 24.28 -12.46
N LYS A 537 -37.37 25.14 -11.92
CA LYS A 537 -36.00 25.34 -12.44
C LYS A 537 -34.99 24.33 -11.93
N LYS A 538 -35.37 23.41 -11.03
CA LYS A 538 -34.50 22.39 -10.40
C LYS A 538 -33.28 22.98 -9.68
N ILE A 539 -33.44 24.14 -9.04
CA ILE A 539 -32.38 24.84 -8.32
C ILE A 539 -32.53 24.60 -6.82
N THR A 540 -31.44 24.27 -6.14
CA THR A 540 -31.47 24.08 -4.67
C THR A 540 -31.53 25.43 -3.96
N PRO A 541 -32.46 25.62 -2.99
CA PRO A 541 -32.58 26.89 -2.30
C PRO A 541 -31.35 27.20 -1.44
N LYS A 542 -31.01 28.49 -1.37
CA LYS A 542 -29.91 29.03 -0.56
C LYS A 542 -30.37 29.23 0.89
N LYS A 543 -29.42 29.36 1.82
CA LYS A 543 -29.70 29.46 3.27
C LYS A 543 -30.64 30.62 3.61
N HIS A 544 -30.49 31.78 2.96
CA HIS A 544 -31.31 32.96 3.24
C HIS A 544 -32.78 32.76 2.84
N GLU A 545 -33.05 32.10 1.70
CA GLU A 545 -34.41 31.81 1.21
C GLU A 545 -35.14 30.83 2.14
N CYS A 546 -34.43 29.84 2.67
CA CYS A 546 -35.00 28.92 3.67
C CYS A 546 -35.33 29.63 5.00
N LEU A 547 -34.50 30.60 5.41
CA LEU A 547 -34.76 31.39 6.61
C LEU A 547 -35.93 32.38 6.40
N GLN A 548 -36.11 32.92 5.19
CA GLN A 548 -37.29 33.73 4.84
C GLN A 548 -38.59 32.95 5.04
N LEU A 549 -38.67 31.71 4.54
CA LEU A 549 -39.83 30.85 4.80
C LEU A 549 -40.08 30.63 6.31
N GLN A 550 -39.02 30.39 7.08
CA GLN A 550 -39.14 30.18 8.54
C GLN A 550 -39.61 31.44 9.27
N ASN A 551 -39.21 32.63 8.80
CA ASN A 551 -39.65 33.88 9.38
C ASN A 551 -41.12 34.18 9.02
N SER A 552 -41.53 33.90 7.78
CA SER A 552 -42.91 34.11 7.33
C SER A 552 -43.92 33.15 7.97
N TYR A 553 -43.50 31.92 8.29
CA TYR A 553 -44.36 30.89 8.91
C TYR A 553 -43.76 30.40 10.23
N LYS A 554 -43.45 31.36 11.12
CA LYS A 554 -42.70 31.14 12.35
C LYS A 554 -43.34 30.11 13.25
N ASP A 555 -44.66 30.02 13.33
CA ASP A 555 -45.37 29.05 14.19
C ASP A 555 -45.38 27.62 13.66
N MET A 556 -45.28 27.43 12.33
CA MET A 556 -45.39 26.11 11.71
C MET A 556 -44.04 25.41 11.52
N PHE A 557 -42.93 26.16 11.52
CA PHE A 557 -41.59 25.62 11.24
C PHE A 557 -40.59 25.77 12.39
N LYS A 558 -41.05 26.03 13.63
CA LYS A 558 -40.21 26.12 14.85
C LYS A 558 -39.35 24.88 15.06
N ASP A 559 -39.91 23.71 14.77
CA ASP A 559 -39.28 22.42 15.06
C ASP A 559 -38.38 21.92 13.91
N LYS A 560 -38.26 22.70 12.84
CA LYS A 560 -37.49 22.33 11.65
C LYS A 560 -36.31 23.26 11.48
N THR A 561 -35.20 22.72 10.99
CA THR A 561 -34.01 23.51 10.63
C THR A 561 -34.03 23.87 9.16
N TRP A 562 -33.42 25.00 8.78
CA TRP A 562 -33.28 25.41 7.37
C TRP A 562 -32.63 24.32 6.48
N VAL A 563 -31.77 23.48 7.06
CA VAL A 563 -31.16 22.33 6.37
C VAL A 563 -32.21 21.28 6.01
N GLN A 564 -33.16 21.00 6.90
CA GLN A 564 -34.25 20.05 6.64
C GLN A 564 -35.18 20.55 5.54
N ILE A 565 -35.48 21.86 5.52
CA ILE A 565 -36.26 22.53 4.46
C ILE A 565 -35.54 22.40 3.11
N LYS A 566 -34.23 22.71 3.08
CA LYS A 566 -33.42 22.58 1.87
C LYS A 566 -33.37 21.15 1.32
N VAL A 567 -33.18 20.17 2.20
CA VAL A 567 -33.12 18.74 1.82
C VAL A 567 -34.48 18.24 1.31
N PHE A 568 -35.58 18.71 1.90
CA PHE A 568 -36.93 18.38 1.43
C PHE A 568 -37.17 18.88 -0.01
N ILE A 569 -36.82 20.13 -0.31
CA ILE A 569 -36.96 20.68 -1.67
C ILE A 569 -36.06 19.95 -2.66
N TYR A 570 -34.80 19.68 -2.29
CA TYR A 570 -33.86 18.90 -3.11
C TYR A 570 -34.42 17.51 -3.46
N ASN A 571 -34.92 16.77 -2.48
CA ASN A 571 -35.48 15.45 -2.70
C ASN A 571 -36.78 15.51 -3.52
N SER A 572 -37.58 16.57 -3.38
CA SER A 572 -38.86 16.72 -4.08
C SER A 572 -38.71 16.83 -5.59
N PHE A 573 -37.69 17.54 -6.10
CA PHE A 573 -37.44 17.60 -7.54
C PHE A 573 -36.54 16.47 -8.07
N GLN A 574 -35.80 15.76 -7.21
CA GLN A 574 -35.09 14.53 -7.61
C GLN A 574 -36.07 13.35 -7.77
N GLN A 575 -37.16 13.30 -7.01
CA GLN A 575 -38.21 12.29 -7.17
C GLN A 575 -39.04 12.44 -8.44
N GLN A 576 -39.08 13.63 -9.05
CA GLN A 576 -39.70 13.85 -10.37
C GLN A 576 -38.82 13.39 -11.55
N ARG A 577 -37.67 12.75 -11.26
CA ARG A 577 -36.66 12.29 -12.23
C ARG A 577 -36.72 10.77 -12.47
N GLN A 578 -37.53 10.06 -11.69
CA GLN A 578 -37.98 8.68 -11.90
C GLN A 578 -39.40 8.74 -12.44
#